data_AF-A0A1M5PJ73-F1
#
_entry.id   AF-A0A1M5PJ73-F1
#
_cell.length_a   1.000
_cell.length_b   1.000
_cell.length_c   1.000
_cell.angle_alpha   90.00
_cell.angle_beta   90.00
_cell.angle_gamma   90.00
#
_symmetry.space_group_name_H-M   'P 1'
#
loop_
_entity.id
_entity.type
_entity.pdbx_description
1 polymer ?
#
loop_
_entity_poly.entity_id
_entity_poly.type
_entity_poly.pdbx_seq_one_letter_code
_entity_poly.pdbx_strand_id
1 'polypeptide(L)'
;MNSNACPGTYISDIFKYISHYRRKGHQIGRKIGDMLEVLTMAAMKEDPEIWSKLVIEPKLEGFSGAGHKVEFAVYNEHPGNGELPPIDQLLAFIECKKVGVEQTVNGTFKRNFGQGKNHVAYGKNINFSMNPRWAAERVDFSVVFSSEPEPGISVSQNGKTILNAALENEHRFIFGLTVDAEPFFLNNNQSLREIKPSVGASKILEIMSINEDGVVALLNDCLTGPQTPEKAKQASFVALDLRKGRFGQFDKRDNESDLVSVLVMTEISHWEEKSRNMVRACIDHNLVVRDEIIVFAFEKFEQAFGDSFLEQITKEKLGTDLAVTQLCKEIVNHFDLKIFTDLDTGKEQTIRYGNGSVIVD
;
A
#
# COMPACT_ATOMS: atom_id res chain seq x y z
N MET A 1 18.16 12.69 -16.75
CA MET A 1 18.79 13.83 -16.06
C MET A 1 19.06 13.40 -14.63
N ASN A 2 20.32 13.60 -14.21
CA ASN A 2 20.94 13.47 -12.89
C ASN A 2 20.69 12.21 -12.04
N SER A 3 21.67 11.32 -12.15
CA SER A 3 22.14 10.35 -11.17
C SER A 3 22.46 11.00 -9.81
N ASN A 4 21.68 10.63 -8.79
CA ASN A 4 22.03 10.40 -7.37
C ASN A 4 20.77 10.62 -6.50
N ALA A 5 19.84 9.65 -6.47
CA ALA A 5 18.70 9.69 -5.55
C ALA A 5 18.16 8.27 -5.29
N CYS A 6 18.31 7.83 -4.03
CA CYS A 6 17.83 6.62 -3.34
C CYS A 6 17.74 5.27 -4.10
N PRO A 7 18.70 4.33 -3.92
CA PRO A 7 18.55 2.93 -4.39
C PRO A 7 17.69 2.06 -3.44
N GLY A 8 16.84 2.67 -2.60
CA GLY A 8 16.13 2.00 -1.51
C GLY A 8 14.62 2.22 -1.53
N THR A 9 13.91 1.50 -0.64
CA THR A 9 12.47 1.68 -0.45
C THR A 9 12.16 3.07 0.09
N TYR A 10 11.09 3.69 -0.40
CA TYR A 10 10.62 5.01 0.05
C TYR A 10 9.10 4.97 0.30
N ILE A 11 8.60 5.92 1.10
CA ILE A 11 7.19 5.98 1.49
C ILE A 11 6.32 6.30 0.26
N SER A 12 5.38 5.40 -0.03
CA SER A 12 4.44 5.50 -1.14
C SER A 12 3.63 6.81 -1.12
N ASP A 13 3.29 7.31 -2.31
CA ASP A 13 2.39 8.47 -2.42
C ASP A 13 0.97 8.11 -1.96
N ILE A 14 0.61 6.84 -2.06
CA ILE A 14 -0.60 6.30 -1.44
C ILE A 14 -0.57 6.54 0.07
N PHE A 15 0.53 6.22 0.77
CA PHE A 15 0.63 6.48 2.21
C PHE A 15 0.53 7.98 2.53
N LYS A 16 1.20 8.84 1.75
CA LYS A 16 1.08 10.30 1.91
C LYS A 16 -0.38 10.73 1.86
N TYR A 17 -1.12 10.23 0.88
CA TYR A 17 -2.54 10.50 0.71
C TYR A 17 -3.38 9.95 1.87
N ILE A 18 -3.27 8.66 2.19
CA ILE A 18 -4.14 8.01 3.18
C ILE A 18 -3.84 8.38 4.63
N SER A 19 -2.60 8.82 4.93
CA SER A 19 -2.23 9.24 6.28
C SER A 19 -3.07 10.42 6.77
N HIS A 20 -3.62 11.22 5.86
CA HIS A 20 -4.49 12.35 6.15
C HIS A 20 -5.73 11.94 6.98
N TYR A 21 -6.28 10.76 6.74
CA TYR A 21 -7.52 10.31 7.38
C TYR A 21 -7.37 9.91 8.86
N ARG A 22 -6.13 9.86 9.39
CA ARG A 22 -5.83 9.49 10.80
C ARG A 22 -6.52 8.21 11.29
N ARG A 23 -6.85 7.28 10.39
CA ARG A 23 -7.43 5.97 10.75
C ARG A 23 -6.34 4.97 11.08
N LYS A 24 -6.67 3.95 11.89
CA LYS A 24 -5.75 2.85 12.20
C LYS A 24 -5.22 2.23 10.92
N GLY A 25 -3.89 2.03 10.84
CA GLY A 25 -3.20 1.60 9.63
C GLY A 25 -3.77 0.34 8.95
N HIS A 26 -4.28 -0.63 9.72
CA HIS A 26 -4.91 -1.82 9.15
C HIS A 26 -6.22 -1.53 8.41
N GLN A 27 -7.05 -0.62 8.93
CA GLN A 27 -8.36 -0.32 8.35
C GLN A 27 -8.22 0.40 7.00
N ILE A 28 -7.37 1.44 6.96
CA ILE A 28 -7.12 2.19 5.71
C ILE A 28 -6.22 1.40 4.76
N GLY A 29 -5.28 0.63 5.30
CA GLY A 29 -4.44 -0.28 4.54
C GLY A 29 -5.25 -1.33 3.79
N ARG A 30 -6.31 -1.88 4.41
CA ARG A 30 -7.23 -2.81 3.74
C ARG A 30 -7.92 -2.14 2.56
N LYS A 31 -8.37 -0.89 2.71
CA LYS A 31 -9.06 -0.15 1.65
C LYS A 31 -8.18 0.17 0.44
N ILE A 32 -6.87 0.29 0.61
CA ILE A 32 -5.93 0.37 -0.52
C ILE A 32 -5.93 -0.95 -1.31
N GLY A 33 -5.95 -2.09 -0.60
CA GLY A 33 -6.09 -3.41 -1.22
C GLY A 33 -7.43 -3.55 -1.95
N ASP A 34 -8.53 -3.20 -1.29
CA ASP A 34 -9.87 -3.22 -1.90
C ASP A 34 -9.89 -2.34 -3.18
N MET A 35 -9.25 -1.17 -3.18
CA MET A 35 -9.17 -0.30 -4.36
C MET A 35 -8.35 -0.93 -5.49
N LEU A 36 -7.19 -1.53 -5.16
CA LEU A 36 -6.37 -2.25 -6.14
C LEU A 36 -7.19 -3.36 -6.83
N GLU A 37 -7.92 -4.14 -6.03
CA GLU A 37 -8.78 -5.22 -6.51
C GLU A 37 -9.95 -4.69 -7.37
N VAL A 38 -10.61 -3.62 -6.93
CA VAL A 38 -11.73 -2.97 -7.66
C VAL A 38 -11.27 -2.44 -9.02
N LEU A 39 -10.12 -1.75 -9.08
CA LEU A 39 -9.60 -1.25 -10.36
C LEU A 39 -9.13 -2.40 -11.27
N THR A 40 -8.53 -3.45 -10.69
CA THR A 40 -8.12 -4.64 -11.46
C THR A 40 -9.33 -5.31 -12.08
N MET A 41 -10.40 -5.51 -11.31
CA MET A 41 -11.66 -6.06 -11.80
C MET A 41 -12.30 -5.15 -12.85
N ALA A 42 -12.29 -3.83 -12.64
CA ALA A 42 -12.86 -2.87 -13.59
C ALA A 42 -12.13 -2.91 -14.94
N ALA A 43 -10.81 -2.99 -14.95
CA ALA A 43 -10.03 -3.13 -16.18
C ALA A 43 -10.31 -4.45 -16.91
N MET A 44 -10.38 -5.57 -16.17
CA MET A 44 -10.73 -6.87 -16.77
C MET A 44 -12.16 -6.92 -17.32
N LYS A 45 -13.10 -6.18 -16.71
CA LYS A 45 -14.50 -6.12 -17.12
C LYS A 45 -14.71 -5.43 -18.49
N GLU A 46 -13.73 -4.67 -18.96
CA GLU A 46 -13.77 -4.05 -20.29
C GLU A 46 -13.55 -5.08 -21.42
N ASP A 47 -13.01 -6.26 -21.11
CA ASP A 47 -12.99 -7.40 -22.02
C ASP A 47 -14.21 -8.33 -21.75
N PRO A 48 -15.20 -8.41 -22.67
CA PRO A 48 -16.40 -9.22 -22.47
C PRO A 48 -16.12 -10.72 -22.34
N GLU A 49 -15.06 -11.20 -22.98
CA GLU A 49 -14.67 -12.62 -22.96
C GLU A 49 -14.04 -12.98 -21.62
N ILE A 50 -13.21 -12.10 -21.03
CA ILE A 50 -12.77 -12.28 -19.64
C ILE A 50 -13.96 -12.20 -18.71
N TRP A 51 -14.77 -11.15 -18.83
CA TRP A 51 -15.87 -10.90 -17.90
C TRP A 51 -16.85 -12.08 -17.82
N SER A 52 -17.20 -12.65 -18.96
CA SER A 52 -18.09 -13.81 -19.04
C SER A 52 -17.53 -15.08 -18.41
N LYS A 53 -16.22 -15.14 -18.11
CA LYS A 53 -15.47 -16.30 -17.58
C LYS A 53 -14.88 -16.07 -16.18
N LEU A 54 -15.01 -14.85 -15.66
CA LEU A 54 -14.39 -14.40 -14.41
C LEU A 54 -15.17 -14.90 -13.19
N VAL A 55 -14.46 -15.54 -12.26
CA VAL A 55 -14.97 -15.87 -10.94
C VAL A 55 -14.25 -15.00 -9.90
N ILE A 56 -15.03 -14.35 -9.04
CA ILE A 56 -14.54 -13.42 -8.01
C ILE A 56 -14.32 -14.18 -6.71
N GLU A 57 -13.15 -13.98 -6.10
CA GLU A 57 -12.76 -14.58 -4.82
C GLU A 57 -12.87 -16.13 -4.70
N PRO A 58 -12.56 -16.92 -5.75
CA PRO A 58 -12.66 -18.37 -5.66
C PRO A 58 -11.60 -18.95 -4.71
N LYS A 59 -11.93 -20.10 -4.13
CA LYS A 59 -10.99 -20.91 -3.35
C LYS A 59 -10.44 -22.02 -4.24
N LEU A 60 -9.23 -21.82 -4.76
CA LEU A 60 -8.56 -22.75 -5.67
C LEU A 60 -7.77 -23.79 -4.88
N GLU A 61 -8.00 -25.07 -5.14
CA GLU A 61 -7.24 -26.16 -4.51
C GLU A 61 -6.09 -26.59 -5.41
N GLY A 62 -4.86 -26.53 -4.86
CA GLY A 62 -3.65 -26.98 -5.55
C GLY A 62 -3.22 -28.38 -5.12
N PHE A 63 -1.96 -28.72 -5.38
CA PHE A 63 -1.39 -30.04 -5.06
C PHE A 63 -1.45 -30.39 -3.57
N SER A 64 -1.25 -29.41 -2.69
CA SER A 64 -1.17 -29.66 -1.25
C SER A 64 -2.53 -29.94 -0.58
N GLY A 65 -3.64 -29.86 -1.32
CA GLY A 65 -4.99 -29.89 -0.77
C GLY A 65 -5.35 -28.63 0.03
N ALA A 66 -4.52 -27.58 -0.02
CA ALA A 66 -4.85 -26.29 0.56
C ALA A 66 -5.72 -25.51 -0.41
N GLY A 67 -6.84 -24.99 0.06
CA GLY A 67 -7.66 -24.09 -0.74
C GLY A 67 -7.22 -22.64 -0.57
N HIS A 68 -6.65 -22.08 -1.63
CA HIS A 68 -6.13 -20.73 -1.72
C HIS A 68 -7.23 -19.78 -2.19
N LYS A 69 -7.60 -18.81 -1.35
CA LYS A 69 -8.50 -17.73 -1.77
C LYS A 69 -7.69 -16.74 -2.62
N VAL A 70 -7.90 -16.75 -3.93
CA VAL A 70 -7.33 -15.75 -4.87
C VAL A 70 -8.35 -14.65 -5.13
N GLU A 71 -7.93 -13.53 -5.72
CA GLU A 71 -8.86 -12.43 -5.97
C GLU A 71 -9.76 -12.70 -7.16
N PHE A 72 -9.19 -13.26 -8.22
CA PHE A 72 -9.93 -13.60 -9.43
C PHE A 72 -9.40 -14.89 -10.06
N ALA A 73 -10.29 -15.64 -10.69
CA ALA A 73 -9.92 -16.74 -11.57
C ALA A 73 -10.67 -16.60 -12.90
N VAL A 74 -10.02 -16.97 -14.00
CA VAL A 74 -10.63 -17.06 -15.32
C VAL A 74 -10.62 -18.52 -15.73
N TYR A 75 -11.80 -19.04 -16.08
CA TYR A 75 -11.97 -20.42 -16.54
C TYR A 75 -12.28 -20.46 -18.03
N ASN A 76 -12.18 -21.64 -18.67
CA ASN A 76 -12.65 -21.84 -20.05
C ASN A 76 -14.14 -21.52 -20.19
N GLU A 77 -14.94 -21.97 -19.23
CA GLU A 77 -16.38 -21.71 -19.13
C GLU A 77 -16.71 -21.27 -17.70
N HIS A 78 -17.63 -20.33 -17.56
CA HIS A 78 -18.02 -19.85 -16.24
C HIS A 78 -18.87 -20.90 -15.50
N PRO A 79 -18.56 -21.23 -14.23
CA PRO A 79 -19.27 -22.27 -13.48
C PRO A 79 -20.71 -21.92 -13.08
N GLY A 80 -21.11 -20.66 -13.27
CA GLY A 80 -22.38 -20.15 -12.74
C GLY A 80 -22.38 -20.16 -11.22
N ASN A 81 -23.49 -20.60 -10.61
CA ASN A 81 -23.61 -20.76 -9.16
C ASN A 81 -23.22 -22.18 -8.68
N GLY A 82 -22.63 -23.00 -9.55
CA GLY A 82 -22.27 -24.39 -9.27
C GLY A 82 -20.93 -24.54 -8.53
N GLU A 83 -20.44 -25.78 -8.45
CA GLU A 83 -19.09 -26.09 -7.98
C GLU A 83 -18.05 -25.48 -8.93
N LEU A 84 -16.89 -25.09 -8.38
CA LEU A 84 -15.80 -24.56 -9.20
C LEU A 84 -15.31 -25.63 -10.18
N PRO A 85 -15.00 -25.27 -11.43
CA PRO A 85 -14.46 -26.22 -12.38
C PRO A 85 -13.11 -26.74 -11.90
N PRO A 86 -12.74 -27.96 -12.32
CA PRO A 86 -11.43 -28.52 -11.99
C PRO A 86 -10.28 -27.65 -12.52
N ILE A 87 -9.09 -27.79 -11.93
CA ILE A 87 -7.90 -26.97 -12.24
C ILE A 87 -7.47 -27.08 -13.72
N ASP A 88 -7.59 -28.28 -14.31
CA ASP A 88 -8.39 -28.51 -15.52
C ASP A 88 -8.62 -27.39 -16.54
N GLN A 89 -9.51 -26.52 -16.13
CA GLN A 89 -10.20 -25.54 -16.93
C GLN A 89 -9.83 -24.13 -16.48
N LEU A 90 -8.94 -24.00 -15.48
CA LEU A 90 -8.44 -22.73 -14.99
C LEU A 90 -7.41 -22.18 -15.99
N LEU A 91 -7.78 -21.11 -16.69
CA LEU A 91 -6.92 -20.42 -17.66
C LEU A 91 -5.95 -19.47 -16.97
N ALA A 92 -6.42 -18.75 -15.96
CA ALA A 92 -5.61 -17.83 -15.21
C ALA A 92 -6.13 -17.64 -13.79
N PHE A 93 -5.25 -17.23 -12.89
CA PHE A 93 -5.64 -16.65 -11.61
C PHE A 93 -4.86 -15.36 -11.37
N ILE A 94 -5.52 -14.44 -10.68
CA ILE A 94 -5.00 -13.12 -10.40
C ILE A 94 -5.03 -12.91 -8.89
N GLU A 95 -3.87 -12.55 -8.35
CA GLU A 95 -3.74 -12.08 -6.98
C GLU A 95 -3.43 -10.59 -6.95
N CYS A 96 -4.06 -9.87 -6.02
CA CYS A 96 -3.73 -8.48 -5.75
C CYS A 96 -2.97 -8.40 -4.42
N LYS A 97 -1.79 -7.78 -4.41
CA LYS A 97 -1.00 -7.58 -3.18
C LYS A 97 -0.55 -6.14 -3.05
N LYS A 98 -0.75 -5.60 -1.86
CA LYS A 98 -0.21 -4.29 -1.47
C LYS A 98 0.66 -4.44 -0.24
N VAL A 99 1.69 -3.61 -0.15
CA VAL A 99 2.59 -3.54 1.02
C VAL A 99 2.52 -2.12 1.53
N GLY A 100 1.88 -1.92 2.68
CA GLY A 100 1.75 -0.60 3.28
C GLY A 100 2.93 -0.22 4.16
N VAL A 101 3.01 1.06 4.52
CA VAL A 101 3.86 1.53 5.62
C VAL A 101 3.38 0.93 6.94
N GLU A 102 4.32 0.39 7.72
CA GLU A 102 4.06 -0.01 9.09
C GLU A 102 4.50 1.08 10.05
N GLN A 103 3.60 1.49 10.95
CA GLN A 103 3.94 2.42 12.03
C GLN A 103 4.30 1.61 13.27
N THR A 104 5.54 1.73 13.73
CA THR A 104 6.02 1.02 14.92
C THR A 104 6.51 2.01 15.96
N VAL A 105 6.28 1.74 17.24
CA VAL A 105 6.74 2.65 18.30
C VAL A 105 8.25 2.76 18.26
N ASN A 106 8.76 3.99 18.19
CA ASN A 106 10.18 4.26 18.12
C ASN A 106 10.90 3.65 19.33
N GLY A 107 11.97 2.90 19.05
CA GLY A 107 12.67 2.12 20.08
C GLY A 107 13.27 2.98 21.20
N THR A 108 13.81 4.15 20.88
CA THR A 108 14.36 5.09 21.89
C THR A 108 13.25 5.71 22.71
N PHE A 109 12.16 6.14 22.07
CA PHE A 109 10.98 6.64 22.77
C PHE A 109 10.41 5.60 23.73
N LYS A 110 10.21 4.36 23.26
CA LYS A 110 9.70 3.24 24.06
C LYS A 110 10.57 2.96 25.29
N ARG A 111 11.91 3.02 25.16
CA ARG A 111 12.83 2.85 26.30
C ARG A 111 12.69 3.96 27.33
N ASN A 112 12.54 5.21 26.89
CA ASN A 112 12.54 6.36 27.78
C ASN A 112 11.17 6.61 28.44
N PHE A 113 10.07 6.32 27.74
CA PHE A 113 8.72 6.72 28.15
C PHE A 113 7.71 5.56 28.22
N GLY A 114 8.05 4.39 27.69
CA GLY A 114 7.11 3.27 27.59
C GLY A 114 6.66 2.69 28.94
N GLN A 115 7.53 2.68 29.96
CA GLN A 115 7.18 2.24 31.32
C GLN A 115 6.17 3.19 32.00
N GLY A 116 6.21 4.48 31.66
CA GLY A 116 5.29 5.50 32.14
C GLY A 116 4.00 5.58 31.33
N LYS A 117 3.57 4.51 30.65
CA LYS A 117 2.42 4.51 29.73
C LYS A 117 2.52 5.60 28.66
N ASN A 118 3.75 5.89 28.20
CA ASN A 118 4.08 6.94 27.26
C ASN A 118 3.82 8.37 27.75
N HIS A 119 3.80 8.59 29.07
CA HIS A 119 3.80 9.92 29.67
C HIS A 119 5.16 10.60 29.52
N VAL A 120 5.13 11.87 29.12
CA VAL A 120 6.27 12.76 28.94
C VAL A 120 6.04 14.00 29.80
N ALA A 121 6.74 14.09 30.93
CA ALA A 121 6.65 15.23 31.82
C ALA A 121 7.07 16.54 31.14
N TYR A 122 6.48 17.67 31.54
CA TYR A 122 6.88 18.98 31.04
C TYR A 122 8.37 19.26 31.24
N GLY A 123 8.99 19.95 30.28
CA GLY A 123 10.43 20.22 30.26
C GLY A 123 11.32 19.02 29.91
N LYS A 124 10.76 17.82 29.70
CA LYS A 124 11.52 16.67 29.18
C LYS A 124 11.62 16.72 27.66
N ASN A 125 12.82 16.44 27.16
CA ASN A 125 13.09 16.41 25.74
C ASN A 125 12.79 15.03 25.15
N ILE A 126 12.04 15.00 24.05
CA ILE A 126 11.98 13.87 23.13
C ILE A 126 12.98 14.16 22.01
N ASN A 127 14.12 13.47 22.04
CA ASN A 127 15.15 13.60 21.02
C ASN A 127 15.14 12.39 20.10
N PHE A 128 15.19 12.64 18.79
CA PHE A 128 15.36 11.61 17.80
C PHE A 128 16.06 12.17 16.56
N SER A 129 16.60 11.26 15.76
CA SER A 129 17.41 11.61 14.60
C SER A 129 16.94 10.84 13.39
N MET A 130 17.12 11.46 12.23
CA MET A 130 16.97 10.83 10.93
C MET A 130 18.35 10.79 10.27
N ASN A 131 18.88 9.58 10.15
CA ASN A 131 20.17 9.33 9.52
C ASN A 131 20.08 8.10 8.60
N PRO A 132 19.23 8.14 7.56
CA PRO A 132 19.16 7.03 6.61
C PRO A 132 20.46 6.95 5.81
N ARG A 133 20.84 5.74 5.37
CA ARG A 133 22.11 5.50 4.66
C ARG A 133 22.30 6.34 3.39
N TRP A 134 21.21 6.78 2.78
CA TRP A 134 21.22 7.57 1.55
C TRP A 134 21.28 9.09 1.79
N ALA A 135 21.06 9.56 3.02
CA ALA A 135 21.23 10.97 3.36
C ALA A 135 22.69 11.23 3.74
N ALA A 136 23.27 12.31 3.22
CA ALA A 136 24.64 12.70 3.52
C ALA A 136 24.80 13.23 4.96
N GLU A 137 23.77 13.89 5.47
CA GLU A 137 23.77 14.51 6.79
C GLU A 137 22.69 13.92 7.69
N ARG A 138 23.04 13.79 8.97
CA ARG A 138 22.10 13.47 10.03
C ARG A 138 21.27 14.70 10.35
N VAL A 139 19.95 14.53 10.44
CA VAL A 139 19.03 15.56 10.91
C VAL A 139 18.54 15.19 12.31
N ASP A 140 18.69 16.12 13.25
CA ASP A 140 18.27 15.96 14.64
C ASP A 140 17.02 16.79 14.93
N PHE A 141 16.04 16.15 15.58
CA PHE A 141 14.85 16.80 16.09
C PHE A 141 14.78 16.68 17.61
N SER A 142 14.35 17.77 18.25
CA SER A 142 14.07 17.84 19.68
C SER A 142 12.68 18.43 19.89
N VAL A 143 11.85 17.75 20.68
CA VAL A 143 10.51 18.21 21.07
C VAL A 143 10.47 18.38 22.58
N VAL A 144 9.92 19.51 23.03
CA VAL A 144 9.73 19.82 24.45
C VAL A 144 8.32 20.32 24.67
N PHE A 145 7.66 19.85 25.72
CA PHE A 145 6.36 20.36 26.15
C PHE A 145 6.54 21.33 27.32
N SER A 146 5.75 22.39 27.36
CA SER A 146 5.68 23.36 28.47
C SER A 146 4.27 23.46 29.01
N SER A 147 4.13 23.78 30.30
CA SER A 147 2.85 24.08 30.94
C SER A 147 2.52 25.58 31.00
N GLU A 148 3.52 26.45 30.80
CA GLU A 148 3.38 27.90 30.95
C GLU A 148 3.65 28.67 29.64
N PRO A 149 2.90 29.75 29.35
CA PRO A 149 1.73 30.24 30.10
C PRO A 149 0.48 29.35 29.94
N GLU A 150 0.45 28.53 28.90
CA GLU A 150 -0.52 27.47 28.64
C GLU A 150 0.24 26.24 28.09
N PRO A 151 -0.38 25.04 28.06
CA PRO A 151 0.23 23.87 27.43
C PRO A 151 0.73 24.18 26.02
N GLY A 152 2.04 23.99 25.82
CA GLY A 152 2.73 24.36 24.59
C GLY A 152 3.70 23.28 24.13
N ILE A 153 4.07 23.37 22.86
CA ILE A 153 5.10 22.54 22.24
C ILE A 153 6.16 23.42 21.59
N SER A 154 7.42 23.10 21.86
CA SER A 154 8.56 23.62 21.14
C SER A 154 9.22 22.51 20.34
N VAL A 155 9.44 22.75 19.05
CA VAL A 155 10.12 21.84 18.14
C VAL A 155 11.37 22.53 17.62
N SER A 156 12.50 21.84 17.70
CA SER A 156 13.78 22.28 17.15
C SER A 156 14.33 21.26 16.17
N GLN A 157 14.91 21.77 15.08
CA GLN A 157 15.63 21.00 14.06
C GLN A 157 17.09 21.48 14.04
N ASN A 158 18.03 20.55 14.20
CA ASN A 158 19.47 20.83 14.27
C ASN A 158 19.81 21.97 15.26
N GLY A 159 19.13 21.96 16.42
CA GLY A 159 19.31 22.96 17.48
C GLY A 159 18.60 24.31 17.25
N LYS A 160 17.99 24.54 16.09
CA LYS A 160 17.20 25.74 15.80
C LYS A 160 15.72 25.49 16.02
N THR A 161 15.06 26.32 16.83
CA THR A 161 13.61 26.25 17.01
C THR A 161 12.89 26.57 15.69
N ILE A 162 12.01 25.66 15.27
CA ILE A 162 11.20 25.77 14.04
C ILE A 162 9.70 25.92 14.33
N LEU A 163 9.25 25.56 15.54
CA LEU A 163 7.88 25.77 15.99
C LEU A 163 7.87 26.08 17.49
N ASN A 164 7.07 27.08 17.86
CA ASN A 164 6.49 27.23 19.18
C ASN A 164 4.99 27.44 18.99
N ALA A 165 4.17 26.56 19.56
CA ALA A 165 2.72 26.63 19.38
C ALA A 165 1.99 26.14 20.63
N ALA A 166 0.72 26.54 20.74
CA ALA A 166 -0.20 25.94 21.69
C ALA A 166 -0.38 24.44 21.38
N LEU A 167 -0.56 23.65 22.43
CA LEU A 167 -0.78 22.22 22.34
C LEU A 167 -2.22 21.90 22.68
N GLU A 168 -2.87 21.08 21.86
CA GLU A 168 -4.21 20.56 22.13
C GLU A 168 -4.17 19.03 22.14
N ASN A 169 -5.22 18.42 22.72
CA ASN A 169 -5.40 16.97 22.67
C ASN A 169 -5.50 16.50 21.21
N GLU A 170 -5.09 15.26 20.96
CA GLU A 170 -5.18 14.62 19.63
C GLU A 170 -4.37 15.32 18.52
N HIS A 171 -3.43 16.20 18.90
CA HIS A 171 -2.48 16.78 17.98
C HIS A 171 -1.56 15.73 17.35
N ARG A 172 -1.21 15.94 16.08
CA ARG A 172 -0.23 15.13 15.36
C ARG A 172 0.84 16.01 14.75
N PHE A 173 2.09 15.59 14.89
CA PHE A 173 3.24 16.20 14.26
C PHE A 173 3.97 15.17 13.41
N ILE A 174 4.45 15.58 12.24
CA ILE A 174 5.14 14.70 11.30
C ILE A 174 6.51 15.28 11.01
N PHE A 175 7.51 14.41 11.09
CA PHE A 175 8.91 14.73 10.86
C PHE A 175 9.38 13.83 9.74
N GLY A 176 10.16 14.35 8.79
CA GLY A 176 10.62 13.52 7.70
C GLY A 176 11.77 14.08 6.90
N LEU A 177 12.24 13.23 5.99
CA LEU A 177 13.18 13.56 4.94
C LEU A 177 12.54 13.18 3.61
N THR A 178 12.65 14.04 2.60
CA THR A 178 12.37 13.67 1.21
C THR A 178 13.41 12.67 0.71
N VAL A 179 13.18 12.03 -0.44
CA VAL A 179 14.18 11.16 -1.09
C VAL A 179 15.49 11.90 -1.45
N ASP A 180 15.44 13.23 -1.54
CA ASP A 180 16.58 14.11 -1.78
C ASP A 180 17.28 14.57 -0.48
N ALA A 181 16.90 13.99 0.66
CA ALA A 181 17.40 14.29 2.00
C ALA A 181 17.00 15.67 2.54
N GLU A 182 16.02 16.32 1.93
CA GLU A 182 15.51 17.60 2.44
C GLU A 182 14.60 17.35 3.66
N PRO A 183 14.92 17.96 4.82
CA PRO A 183 14.10 17.81 6.02
C PRO A 183 12.81 18.62 5.92
N PHE A 184 11.74 18.03 6.44
CA PHE A 184 10.47 18.71 6.60
C PHE A 184 9.85 18.41 7.96
N PHE A 185 8.99 19.35 8.37
CA PHE A 185 8.17 19.26 9.56
C PHE A 185 6.76 19.71 9.20
N LEU A 186 5.75 18.96 9.64
CA LEU A 186 4.35 19.27 9.46
C LEU A 186 3.66 19.33 10.82
N ASN A 187 2.91 20.41 11.04
CA ASN A 187 2.08 20.58 12.22
C ASN A 187 0.72 19.86 12.08
N ASN A 188 -0.14 20.01 13.09
CA ASN A 188 -1.44 19.33 13.15
C ASN A 188 -2.37 19.64 11.96
N ASN A 189 -2.27 20.84 11.38
CA ASN A 189 -3.15 21.30 10.31
C ASN A 189 -2.59 21.01 8.92
N GLN A 190 -1.42 20.39 8.86
CA GLN A 190 -0.73 20.07 7.61
C GLN A 190 -0.76 18.58 7.32
N SER A 191 -0.62 18.24 6.04
CA SER A 191 -0.70 16.87 5.54
C SER A 191 0.54 16.46 4.76
N LEU A 192 0.87 15.17 4.81
CA LEU A 192 1.90 14.59 3.93
C LEU A 192 1.56 14.77 2.44
N ARG A 193 0.29 15.03 2.10
CA ARG A 193 -0.16 15.41 0.75
C ARG A 193 0.48 16.71 0.26
N GLU A 194 0.88 17.61 1.16
CA GLU A 194 1.53 18.89 0.80
C GLU A 194 2.99 18.73 0.39
N ILE A 195 3.62 17.61 0.77
CA ILE A 195 5.00 17.31 0.40
C ILE A 195 5.03 16.81 -1.04
N LYS A 196 5.45 17.68 -1.97
CA LYS A 196 5.53 17.33 -3.40
C LYS A 196 6.53 16.21 -3.69
N PRO A 197 7.78 16.25 -3.18
CA PRO A 197 8.72 15.16 -3.39
C PRO A 197 8.24 13.85 -2.73
N SER A 198 8.77 12.72 -3.18
CA SER A 198 8.60 11.46 -2.47
C SER A 198 9.28 11.52 -1.10
N VAL A 199 8.70 10.84 -0.11
CA VAL A 199 9.20 10.85 1.26
C VAL A 199 10.11 9.65 1.46
N GLY A 200 11.37 9.88 1.82
CA GLY A 200 12.34 8.81 2.06
C GLY A 200 12.28 8.23 3.47
N ALA A 201 11.97 9.07 4.47
CA ALA A 201 11.81 8.65 5.86
C ALA A 201 10.78 9.53 6.58
N SER A 202 10.01 8.93 7.49
CA SER A 202 9.03 9.67 8.29
C SER A 202 8.92 9.13 9.71
N LYS A 203 8.62 10.02 10.65
CA LYS A 203 8.22 9.73 12.02
C LYS A 203 6.99 10.55 12.35
N ILE A 204 6.09 9.98 13.13
CA ILE A 204 4.84 10.64 13.54
C ILE A 204 4.82 10.69 15.06
N LEU A 205 4.68 11.88 15.62
CA LEU A 205 4.41 12.12 17.03
C LEU A 205 2.92 12.39 17.19
N GLU A 206 2.22 11.49 17.88
CA GLU A 206 0.81 11.65 18.23
C GLU A 206 0.69 12.07 19.69
N ILE A 207 -0.10 13.11 19.93
CA ILE A 207 -0.47 13.58 21.27
C ILE A 207 -1.82 12.96 21.58
N MET A 208 -1.88 12.11 22.60
CA MET A 208 -3.13 11.44 22.98
C MET A 208 -3.91 12.28 23.98
N SER A 209 -3.23 12.79 25.02
CA SER A 209 -3.84 13.66 26.01
C SER A 209 -2.81 14.58 26.68
N ILE A 210 -3.29 15.73 27.11
CA ILE A 210 -2.57 16.70 27.93
C ILE A 210 -3.06 16.56 29.37
N ASN A 211 -2.12 16.45 30.30
CA ASN A 211 -2.37 16.29 31.72
C ASN A 211 -1.70 17.44 32.51
N GLU A 212 -1.96 17.49 33.81
CA GLU A 212 -1.41 18.52 34.71
C GLU A 212 0.12 18.49 34.81
N ASP A 213 0.72 17.30 34.71
CA ASP A 213 2.15 17.05 34.94
C ASP A 213 2.93 16.72 33.66
N GLY A 214 2.25 16.66 32.50
CA GLY A 214 2.87 16.35 31.22
C GLY A 214 1.88 15.96 30.15
N VAL A 215 2.38 15.23 29.16
CA VAL A 215 1.65 14.85 27.95
C VAL A 215 1.77 13.35 27.74
N VAL A 216 0.66 12.68 27.42
CA VAL A 216 0.69 11.30 26.94
C VAL A 216 0.85 11.34 25.43
N ALA A 217 1.99 10.88 24.92
CA ALA A 217 2.33 10.98 23.50
C ALA A 217 2.87 9.66 22.95
N LEU A 218 2.92 9.48 21.63
CA LEU A 218 3.51 8.32 20.99
C LEU A 218 4.35 8.75 19.79
N LEU A 219 5.64 8.42 19.79
CA LEU A 219 6.49 8.59 18.61
C LEU A 219 6.60 7.28 17.85
N ASN A 220 6.14 7.27 16.60
CA ASN A 220 6.20 6.12 15.70
C ASN A 220 7.21 6.33 14.56
N ASP A 221 7.95 5.27 14.24
CA ASP A 221 8.72 5.13 13.00
C ASP A 221 7.81 4.62 11.88
N CYS A 222 7.83 5.30 10.72
CA CYS A 222 7.15 4.85 9.51
C CYS A 222 8.10 3.98 8.69
N LEU A 223 7.90 2.66 8.70
CA LEU A 223 8.79 1.68 8.09
C LEU A 223 8.23 1.17 6.76
N THR A 224 9.08 1.16 5.73
CA THR A 224 8.78 0.62 4.40
C THR A 224 9.30 -0.80 4.28
N GLY A 225 8.47 -1.71 3.75
CA GLY A 225 8.88 -3.07 3.42
C GLY A 225 8.83 -4.19 4.49
N PRO A 226 8.49 -4.01 5.79
CA PRO A 226 8.45 -5.13 6.74
C PRO A 226 7.55 -6.30 6.30
N GLN A 227 6.45 -5.99 5.61
CA GLN A 227 5.45 -6.98 5.19
C GLN A 227 5.73 -7.57 3.81
N THR A 228 6.71 -7.04 3.06
CA THR A 228 6.95 -7.44 1.68
C THR A 228 7.30 -8.91 1.52
N PRO A 229 8.25 -9.48 2.31
CA PRO A 229 8.62 -10.88 2.12
C PRO A 229 7.46 -11.83 2.33
N GLU A 230 6.57 -11.52 3.29
CA GLU A 230 5.39 -12.34 3.58
C GLU A 230 4.38 -12.29 2.42
N LYS A 231 4.10 -11.10 1.88
CA LYS A 231 3.17 -10.94 0.74
C LYS A 231 3.69 -11.59 -0.54
N ALA A 232 4.98 -11.44 -0.81
CA ALA A 232 5.64 -12.08 -1.96
C ALA A 232 5.60 -13.61 -1.86
N LYS A 233 5.89 -14.16 -0.68
CA LYS A 233 5.81 -15.61 -0.42
C LYS A 233 4.39 -16.13 -0.60
N GLN A 234 3.38 -15.45 -0.04
CA GLN A 234 1.98 -15.86 -0.16
C GLN A 234 1.56 -16.03 -1.62
N ALA A 235 1.73 -15.00 -2.46
CA ALA A 235 1.37 -15.06 -3.87
C ALA A 235 2.18 -16.12 -4.64
N SER A 236 3.47 -16.24 -4.33
CA SER A 236 4.35 -17.24 -4.96
C SER A 236 3.94 -18.67 -4.61
N PHE A 237 3.55 -18.94 -3.36
CA PHE A 237 3.13 -20.26 -2.93
C PHE A 237 1.86 -20.72 -3.62
N VAL A 238 0.89 -19.83 -3.84
CA VAL A 238 -0.32 -20.16 -4.58
C VAL A 238 0.03 -20.59 -6.01
N ALA A 239 0.88 -19.82 -6.70
CA ALA A 239 1.34 -20.17 -8.04
C ALA A 239 2.05 -21.53 -8.10
N LEU A 240 2.98 -21.77 -7.16
CA LEU A 240 3.71 -23.03 -7.07
C LEU A 240 2.77 -24.23 -6.83
N ASP A 241 1.82 -24.09 -5.90
CA ASP A 241 0.92 -25.18 -5.52
C ASP A 241 -0.10 -25.52 -6.62
N LEU A 242 -0.68 -24.50 -7.25
CA LEU A 242 -1.58 -24.68 -8.40
C LEU A 242 -0.83 -25.28 -9.59
N ARG A 243 0.40 -24.81 -9.87
CA ARG A 243 1.22 -25.34 -10.96
C ARG A 243 1.58 -26.80 -10.72
N LYS A 244 1.94 -27.17 -9.48
CA LYS A 244 2.19 -28.57 -9.12
C LYS A 244 0.94 -29.42 -9.28
N GLY A 245 -0.23 -28.90 -8.92
CA GLY A 245 -1.51 -29.60 -9.09
C GLY A 245 -1.87 -29.80 -10.56
N ARG A 246 -1.64 -28.77 -11.39
CA ARG A 246 -1.98 -28.76 -12.81
C ARG A 246 -1.02 -29.58 -13.67
N PHE A 247 0.28 -29.47 -13.41
CA PHE A 247 1.33 -29.91 -14.31
C PHE A 247 2.28 -30.94 -13.70
N GLY A 248 2.13 -31.27 -12.42
CA GLY A 248 3.03 -32.18 -11.73
C GLY A 248 4.42 -31.58 -11.44
N GLN A 249 4.64 -30.28 -11.67
CA GLN A 249 5.90 -29.58 -11.41
C GLN A 249 5.70 -28.18 -10.81
N PHE A 250 6.72 -27.67 -10.12
CA PHE A 250 6.69 -26.33 -9.52
C PHE A 250 7.24 -25.25 -10.45
N ASP A 251 8.11 -25.62 -11.39
CA ASP A 251 8.88 -24.69 -12.20
C ASP A 251 7.99 -23.89 -13.14
N LYS A 252 8.22 -22.57 -13.16
CA LYS A 252 7.65 -21.64 -14.14
C LYS A 252 8.03 -22.09 -15.56
N ARG A 253 7.11 -21.94 -16.50
CA ARG A 253 7.32 -22.25 -17.92
C ARG A 253 7.46 -20.97 -18.73
N ASP A 254 8.32 -21.02 -19.74
CA ASP A 254 8.45 -19.91 -20.68
C ASP A 254 7.18 -19.79 -21.54
N ASN A 255 6.65 -18.58 -21.67
CA ASN A 255 5.42 -18.29 -22.43
C ASN A 255 4.21 -19.15 -22.00
N GLU A 256 4.03 -19.34 -20.70
CA GLU A 256 2.89 -20.07 -20.14
C GLU A 256 1.55 -19.50 -20.63
N SER A 257 0.69 -20.38 -21.16
CA SER A 257 -0.63 -20.03 -21.71
C SER A 257 -1.74 -20.95 -21.24
N ASP A 258 -1.42 -22.07 -20.57
CA ASP A 258 -2.39 -23.07 -20.12
C ASP A 258 -2.88 -22.81 -18.69
N LEU A 259 -2.04 -22.17 -17.86
CA LEU A 259 -2.39 -21.68 -16.52
C LEU A 259 -1.56 -20.43 -16.20
N VAL A 260 -2.08 -19.26 -16.56
CA VAL A 260 -1.39 -17.98 -16.40
C VAL A 260 -1.55 -17.45 -14.98
N SER A 261 -0.44 -17.32 -14.26
CA SER A 261 -0.42 -16.67 -12.93
C SER A 261 -0.10 -15.17 -13.05
N VAL A 262 -0.99 -14.33 -12.54
CA VAL A 262 -0.81 -12.87 -12.54
C VAL A 262 -0.80 -12.34 -11.11
N LEU A 263 0.23 -11.58 -10.77
CA LEU A 263 0.29 -10.80 -9.54
C LEU A 263 0.18 -9.32 -9.87
N VAL A 264 -0.87 -8.68 -9.38
CA VAL A 264 -1.04 -7.23 -9.45
C VAL A 264 -0.61 -6.61 -8.12
N MET A 265 0.28 -5.63 -8.18
CA MET A 265 0.86 -4.98 -7.02
C MET A 265 0.61 -3.49 -7.00
N THR A 266 0.64 -2.89 -5.82
CA THR A 266 0.77 -1.44 -5.64
C THR A 266 1.73 -1.13 -4.49
N GLU A 267 2.01 0.15 -4.27
CA GLU A 267 3.03 0.63 -3.33
C GLU A 267 4.41 0.02 -3.67
N ILE A 268 4.77 0.01 -4.95
CA ILE A 268 5.97 -0.69 -5.46
C ILE A 268 7.27 -0.21 -4.79
N SER A 269 7.27 1.04 -4.31
CA SER A 269 8.35 1.65 -3.54
C SER A 269 8.66 0.91 -2.23
N HIS A 270 7.73 0.11 -1.71
CA HIS A 270 7.91 -0.71 -0.50
C HIS A 270 8.38 -2.13 -0.82
N TRP A 271 8.35 -2.55 -2.08
CA TRP A 271 8.76 -3.89 -2.46
C TRP A 271 10.27 -3.99 -2.54
N GLU A 272 10.87 -4.65 -1.56
CA GLU A 272 12.31 -4.93 -1.53
C GLU A 272 12.72 -5.84 -2.70
N GLU A 273 13.96 -5.68 -3.17
CA GLU A 273 14.49 -6.44 -4.32
C GLU A 273 14.39 -7.95 -4.15
N LYS A 274 14.70 -8.47 -2.95
CA LYS A 274 14.57 -9.91 -2.64
C LYS A 274 13.14 -10.44 -2.82
N SER A 275 12.14 -9.60 -2.54
CA SER A 275 10.72 -9.95 -2.65
C SER A 275 10.25 -9.86 -4.09
N ARG A 276 10.75 -8.88 -4.86
CA ARG A 276 10.56 -8.81 -6.32
C ARG A 276 11.14 -10.05 -7.01
N ASN A 277 12.34 -10.46 -6.61
CA ASN A 277 12.97 -11.68 -7.12
C ASN A 277 12.16 -12.95 -6.81
N MET A 278 11.54 -13.02 -5.64
CA MET A 278 10.66 -14.14 -5.28
C MET A 278 9.47 -14.26 -6.25
N VAL A 279 8.75 -13.15 -6.49
CA VAL A 279 7.56 -13.17 -7.35
C VAL A 279 7.93 -13.37 -8.83
N ARG A 280 9.06 -12.80 -9.30
CA ARG A 280 9.61 -13.06 -10.64
C ARG A 280 9.88 -14.53 -10.90
N ALA A 281 10.42 -15.23 -9.90
CA ALA A 281 10.78 -16.64 -10.02
C ALA A 281 9.55 -17.57 -10.07
N CYS A 282 8.42 -17.16 -9.49
CA CYS A 282 7.28 -18.06 -9.27
C CYS A 282 6.03 -17.71 -10.09
N ILE A 283 5.87 -16.45 -10.49
CA ILE A 283 4.65 -15.89 -11.08
C ILE A 283 4.92 -15.48 -12.53
N ASP A 284 3.97 -15.74 -13.42
CA ASP A 284 4.14 -15.56 -14.86
C ASP A 284 4.23 -14.08 -15.23
N HIS A 285 3.26 -13.29 -14.74
CA HIS A 285 3.20 -11.84 -14.94
C HIS A 285 3.13 -11.09 -13.61
N ASN A 286 4.00 -10.10 -13.45
CA ASN A 286 4.07 -9.26 -12.25
C ASN A 286 3.74 -7.83 -12.65
N LEU A 287 2.51 -7.42 -12.41
CA LEU A 287 1.97 -6.13 -12.81
C LEU A 287 1.96 -5.15 -11.64
N VAL A 288 2.09 -3.87 -11.93
CA VAL A 288 2.10 -2.77 -10.97
C VAL A 288 1.02 -1.76 -11.35
N VAL A 289 0.13 -1.45 -10.42
CA VAL A 289 -0.73 -0.26 -10.47
C VAL A 289 -0.01 0.87 -9.75
N ARG A 290 0.36 1.90 -10.51
CA ARG A 290 1.13 3.04 -10.02
C ARG A 290 0.37 3.80 -8.93
N ASP A 291 1.10 4.33 -7.97
CA ASP A 291 0.53 5.05 -6.82
C ASP A 291 -0.41 6.19 -7.26
N GLU A 292 -0.06 6.91 -8.33
CA GLU A 292 -0.88 8.00 -8.89
C GLU A 292 -2.28 7.56 -9.31
N ILE A 293 -2.43 6.32 -9.80
CA ILE A 293 -3.71 5.76 -10.23
C ILE A 293 -4.58 5.45 -9.02
N ILE A 294 -3.99 4.85 -7.97
CA ILE A 294 -4.69 4.58 -6.72
C ILE A 294 -5.11 5.89 -6.06
N VAL A 295 -4.20 6.87 -5.95
CA VAL A 295 -4.52 8.19 -5.36
C VAL A 295 -5.64 8.88 -6.14
N PHE A 296 -5.56 8.92 -7.47
CA PHE A 296 -6.60 9.48 -8.31
C PHE A 296 -7.95 8.78 -8.09
N ALA A 297 -7.96 7.45 -7.98
CA ALA A 297 -9.19 6.70 -7.71
C ALA A 297 -9.79 7.06 -6.34
N PHE A 298 -8.96 7.17 -5.30
CA PHE A 298 -9.42 7.62 -3.98
C PHE A 298 -10.02 9.02 -4.04
N GLU A 299 -9.38 9.97 -4.72
CA GLU A 299 -9.90 11.33 -4.90
C GLU A 299 -11.24 11.34 -5.63
N LYS A 300 -11.39 10.52 -6.66
CA LYS A 300 -12.64 10.39 -7.42
C LYS A 300 -13.77 9.79 -6.60
N PHE A 301 -13.48 8.76 -5.81
CA PHE A 301 -14.46 8.19 -4.88
C PHE A 301 -14.86 9.19 -3.79
N GLU A 302 -13.89 9.90 -3.20
CA GLU A 302 -14.15 10.94 -2.20
C GLU A 302 -15.02 12.07 -2.76
N GLN A 303 -14.74 12.53 -3.99
CA GLN A 303 -15.56 13.53 -4.69
C GLN A 303 -16.99 13.03 -4.98
N ALA A 304 -17.14 11.78 -5.37
CA ALA A 304 -18.44 11.22 -5.78
C ALA A 304 -19.33 10.85 -4.59
N PHE A 305 -18.76 10.39 -3.48
CA PHE A 305 -19.49 9.76 -2.38
C PHE A 305 -19.32 10.44 -1.02
N GLY A 306 -18.45 11.45 -0.90
CA GLY A 306 -18.23 12.18 0.34
C GLY A 306 -17.71 11.28 1.47
N ASP A 307 -18.13 11.52 2.71
CA ASP A 307 -17.57 10.87 3.91
C ASP A 307 -17.70 9.34 3.94
N SER A 308 -18.65 8.77 3.20
CA SER A 308 -18.90 7.32 3.12
C SER A 308 -18.17 6.63 1.96
N PHE A 309 -17.30 7.34 1.23
CA PHE A 309 -16.67 6.81 0.01
C PHE A 309 -15.93 5.48 0.22
N LEU A 310 -15.30 5.28 1.39
CA LEU A 310 -14.58 4.05 1.70
C LEU A 310 -15.47 2.80 1.70
N GLU A 311 -16.76 2.96 2.02
CA GLU A 311 -17.74 1.88 2.02
C GLU A 311 -18.13 1.45 0.59
N GLN A 312 -17.94 2.36 -0.39
CA GLN A 312 -18.23 2.08 -1.80
C GLN A 312 -17.09 1.33 -2.51
N ILE A 313 -15.89 1.29 -1.92
CA ILE A 313 -14.73 0.57 -2.46
C ILE A 313 -14.85 -0.91 -2.12
N THR A 314 -15.63 -1.66 -2.90
CA THR A 314 -15.74 -3.12 -2.84
C THR A 314 -16.04 -3.73 -4.21
N LYS A 315 -15.60 -4.99 -4.42
CA LYS A 315 -15.90 -5.77 -5.64
C LYS A 315 -17.41 -6.00 -5.82
N GLU A 316 -18.14 -6.20 -4.73
CA GLU A 316 -19.60 -6.35 -4.72
C GLU A 316 -20.30 -5.10 -5.28
N LYS A 317 -19.88 -3.91 -4.82
CA LYS A 317 -20.43 -2.64 -5.31
C LYS A 317 -20.12 -2.41 -6.78
N LEU A 318 -18.93 -2.76 -7.25
CA LEU A 318 -18.60 -2.75 -8.68
C LEU A 318 -19.47 -3.72 -9.51
N GLY A 319 -20.01 -4.78 -8.89
CA GLY A 319 -20.91 -5.73 -9.54
C GLY A 319 -22.38 -5.28 -9.55
N THR A 320 -22.81 -4.50 -8.57
CA THR A 320 -24.24 -4.28 -8.25
C THR A 320 -24.69 -2.83 -8.27
N ASP A 321 -23.77 -1.88 -8.09
CA ASP A 321 -24.04 -0.45 -7.98
C ASP A 321 -23.61 0.26 -9.26
N LEU A 322 -24.59 0.84 -9.97
CA LEU A 322 -24.36 1.51 -11.25
C LEU A 322 -23.44 2.73 -11.11
N ALA A 323 -23.54 3.47 -10.01
CA ALA A 323 -22.71 4.67 -9.79
C ALA A 323 -21.25 4.28 -9.57
N VAL A 324 -20.99 3.26 -8.75
CA VAL A 324 -19.64 2.71 -8.55
C VAL A 324 -19.08 2.13 -9.84
N THR A 325 -19.91 1.38 -10.59
CA THR A 325 -19.50 0.79 -11.87
C THR A 325 -19.08 1.86 -12.87
N GLN A 326 -19.90 2.90 -13.02
CA GLN A 326 -19.64 3.99 -13.96
C GLN A 326 -18.38 4.78 -13.55
N LEU A 327 -18.22 5.06 -12.25
CA LEU A 327 -17.03 5.76 -11.75
C LEU A 327 -15.75 4.95 -11.99
N CYS A 328 -15.75 3.65 -11.71
CA CYS A 328 -14.60 2.80 -11.96
C CYS A 328 -14.25 2.74 -13.46
N LYS A 329 -15.26 2.64 -14.33
CA LYS A 329 -15.08 2.69 -15.78
C LYS A 329 -14.47 4.02 -16.22
N GLU A 330 -14.93 5.14 -15.68
CA GLU A 330 -14.34 6.46 -15.95
C GLU A 330 -12.88 6.56 -15.49
N ILE A 331 -12.57 6.04 -14.30
CA ILE A 331 -11.20 6.01 -13.78
C ILE A 331 -10.28 5.18 -14.69
N VAL A 332 -10.69 3.98 -15.08
CA VAL A 332 -9.86 3.12 -15.93
C VAL A 332 -9.70 3.71 -17.34
N ASN A 333 -10.76 4.31 -17.90
CA ASN A 333 -10.71 4.99 -19.19
C ASN A 333 -9.88 6.28 -19.17
N HIS A 334 -9.79 6.97 -18.03
CA HIS A 334 -8.90 8.13 -17.89
C HIS A 334 -7.43 7.76 -18.18
N PHE A 335 -7.05 6.51 -17.94
CA PHE A 335 -5.72 5.96 -18.23
C PHE A 335 -5.70 5.07 -19.49
N ASP A 336 -6.66 5.25 -20.42
CA ASP A 336 -6.75 4.49 -21.68
C ASP A 336 -6.73 2.95 -21.49
N LEU A 337 -7.31 2.46 -20.39
CA LEU A 337 -7.26 1.04 -19.95
C LEU A 337 -5.88 0.52 -19.53
N LYS A 338 -4.85 1.37 -19.52
CA LYS A 338 -3.46 1.01 -19.24
C LYS A 338 -3.07 1.30 -17.79
N ILE A 339 -3.83 0.71 -16.87
CA ILE A 339 -3.58 0.88 -15.44
C ILE A 339 -2.47 -0.02 -14.91
N PHE A 340 -2.04 -1.01 -15.69
CA PHE A 340 -1.00 -1.96 -15.32
C PHE A 340 0.32 -1.61 -16.00
N THR A 341 1.41 -1.74 -15.27
CA THR A 341 2.78 -1.67 -15.78
C THR A 341 3.51 -2.94 -15.40
N ASP A 342 4.17 -3.59 -16.35
CA ASP A 342 5.01 -4.75 -16.06
C ASP A 342 6.19 -4.37 -15.16
N LEU A 343 6.42 -5.16 -14.11
CA LEU A 343 7.44 -4.90 -13.08
C LEU A 343 8.85 -4.81 -13.68
N ASP A 344 9.14 -5.59 -14.72
CA ASP A 344 10.50 -5.79 -15.22
C ASP A 344 10.83 -4.87 -16.38
N THR A 345 9.89 -4.73 -17.30
CA THR A 345 10.06 -3.92 -18.51
C THR A 345 9.62 -2.48 -18.32
N GLY A 346 8.80 -2.18 -17.30
CA GLY A 346 8.20 -0.87 -17.10
C GLY A 346 7.20 -0.48 -18.20
N LYS A 347 6.80 -1.44 -19.05
CA LYS A 347 5.85 -1.20 -20.13
C LYS A 347 4.44 -1.29 -19.61
N GLU A 348 3.56 -0.44 -20.15
CA GLU A 348 2.12 -0.56 -19.93
C GLU A 348 1.64 -1.92 -20.45
N GLN A 349 0.72 -2.54 -19.71
CA GLN A 349 0.13 -3.83 -20.04
C GLN A 349 -1.39 -3.79 -19.87
N THR A 350 -2.06 -4.72 -20.53
CA THR A 350 -3.48 -5.02 -20.35
C THR A 350 -3.66 -6.50 -20.03
N ILE A 351 -4.78 -6.85 -19.40
CA ILE A 351 -5.20 -8.25 -19.22
C ILE A 351 -6.41 -8.43 -20.11
N ARG A 352 -6.30 -9.30 -21.12
CA ARG A 352 -7.35 -9.51 -22.13
C ARG A 352 -7.46 -10.99 -22.50
N TYR A 353 -8.56 -11.38 -23.11
CA TYR A 353 -8.71 -12.70 -23.67
C TYR A 353 -8.20 -12.73 -25.10
N GLY A 354 -7.54 -13.82 -25.49
CA GLY A 354 -7.10 -14.02 -26.85
C GLY A 354 -6.48 -15.40 -27.06
N ASN A 355 -6.57 -15.92 -28.28
CA ASN A 355 -6.02 -17.23 -28.64
C ASN A 355 -6.46 -18.38 -27.71
N GLY A 356 -7.67 -18.30 -27.15
CA GLY A 356 -8.20 -19.32 -26.25
C GLY A 356 -7.67 -19.27 -24.81
N SER A 357 -6.96 -18.21 -24.42
CA SER A 357 -6.45 -18.02 -23.05
C SER A 357 -6.43 -16.56 -22.63
N VAL A 358 -5.93 -16.28 -21.42
CA VAL A 358 -5.63 -14.94 -20.92
C VAL A 358 -4.26 -14.51 -21.46
N ILE A 359 -4.21 -13.32 -22.05
CA ILE A 359 -3.01 -12.67 -22.55
C ILE A 359 -2.74 -11.43 -21.68
N VAL A 360 -1.48 -11.26 -21.31
CA VAL A 360 -0.97 -10.05 -20.67
C VAL A 360 0.05 -9.41 -21.61
N ASP A 361 -0.29 -8.26 -22.20
CA ASP A 361 0.54 -7.58 -23.20
C ASP A 361 0.44 -6.06 -23.24
#